data_AF-A0A522XIW3-F1
#
_entry.id   AF-A0A522XIW3-F1
#
_cell.length_a   1.000
_cell.length_b   1.000
_cell.length_c   1.000
_cell.angle_alpha   90.00
_cell.angle_beta   90.00
_cell.angle_gamma   90.00
#
_symmetry.space_group_name_H-M   'P 1'
#
loop_
_entity.id
_entity.type
_entity.pdbx_description
1 polymer ?
#
loop_
_entity_poly.entity_id
_entity_poly.type
_entity_poly.pdbx_seq_one_letter_code
_entity_poly.pdbx_strand_id
1 'polypeptide(L)'
;MNVEELIAMIDTAFDGVPQPQDLTLHVAEAHDAYNYGNDEEYRRLDYRGRWQDIPDAHIKACQSALSYLDKVGMRFYLPAFMVWYLRYFKTEAVWSDNTLYSLGSYRHTPGLAEYQKQRFSLFTPQQMRACAQFVKFCANDTTGFSDDYFAQTIYDGYWSQFDAPE
;
A
#
# COMPACT_ATOMS: atom_id res chain seq x y z
N MET A 1 -11.77 -14.40 -6.69
CA MET A 1 -11.79 -12.99 -7.09
C MET A 1 -10.73 -12.82 -8.17
N ASN A 2 -11.09 -12.29 -9.33
CA ASN A 2 -10.11 -11.94 -10.37
C ASN A 2 -9.51 -10.54 -10.10
N VAL A 3 -8.56 -10.13 -10.93
CA VAL A 3 -7.84 -8.85 -10.78
C VAL A 3 -8.80 -7.65 -10.84
N GLU A 4 -9.71 -7.61 -11.81
CA GLU A 4 -10.66 -6.50 -11.99
C GLU A 4 -11.63 -6.37 -10.81
N GLU A 5 -12.14 -7.51 -10.31
CA GLU A 5 -13.00 -7.55 -9.11
C GLU A 5 -12.27 -7.01 -7.87
N LEU A 6 -10.99 -7.35 -7.72
CA LEU A 6 -10.16 -6.88 -6.61
C LEU A 6 -9.86 -5.38 -6.72
N ILE A 7 -9.54 -4.89 -7.92
CA ILE A 7 -9.37 -3.45 -8.17
C ILE A 7 -10.64 -2.68 -7.81
N ALA A 8 -11.81 -3.14 -8.27
CA ALA A 8 -13.09 -2.49 -7.96
C ALA A 8 -13.42 -2.50 -6.45
N MET A 9 -13.04 -3.58 -5.75
CA MET A 9 -13.18 -3.68 -4.31
C MET A 9 -12.27 -2.67 -3.58
N ILE A 10 -11.01 -2.54 -3.98
CA ILE A 10 -10.07 -1.56 -3.43
C ILE A 10 -10.58 -0.15 -3.70
N ASP A 11 -11.03 0.13 -4.94
CA ASP A 11 -11.58 1.43 -5.34
C ASP A 11 -12.73 1.86 -4.41
N THR A 12 -13.71 0.97 -4.24
CA THR A 12 -14.88 1.22 -3.39
C THR A 12 -14.50 1.37 -1.91
N ALA A 13 -13.61 0.52 -1.39
CA ALA A 13 -13.25 0.54 0.03
C ALA A 13 -12.50 1.81 0.45
N PHE A 14 -11.76 2.41 -0.48
CA PHE A 14 -10.95 3.61 -0.24
C PHE A 14 -11.53 4.88 -0.87
N ASP A 15 -12.73 4.84 -1.45
CA ASP A 15 -13.33 6.04 -2.03
C ASP A 15 -13.53 7.15 -0.97
N GLY A 16 -13.31 8.40 -1.40
CA GLY A 16 -13.41 9.57 -0.54
C GLY A 16 -12.36 9.70 0.56
N VAL A 17 -11.31 8.86 0.60
CA VAL A 17 -10.21 9.03 1.57
C VAL A 17 -9.50 10.38 1.34
N PRO A 18 -9.33 11.21 2.38
CA PRO A 18 -8.74 12.54 2.24
C PRO A 18 -7.23 12.47 1.97
N GLN A 19 -6.76 13.38 1.12
CA GLN A 19 -5.35 13.51 0.79
C GLN A 19 -4.53 14.07 1.97
N PRO A 20 -3.36 13.49 2.31
CA PRO A 20 -2.47 14.02 3.34
C PRO A 20 -1.92 15.40 2.94
N GLN A 21 -1.69 16.25 3.95
CA GLN A 21 -1.13 17.59 3.76
C GLN A 21 0.39 17.63 3.99
N ASP A 22 0.85 16.96 5.06
CA ASP A 22 2.24 17.07 5.50
C ASP A 22 3.15 16.09 4.77
N LEU A 23 2.94 14.78 4.98
CA LEU A 23 3.76 13.71 4.43
C LEU A 23 3.12 13.11 3.18
N THR A 24 3.49 13.67 2.03
CA THR A 24 2.98 13.31 0.71
C THR A 24 3.93 12.36 -0.03
N LEU A 25 3.50 11.81 -1.17
CA LEU A 25 4.20 10.72 -1.86
C LEU A 25 5.67 11.06 -2.20
N HIS A 26 5.93 12.19 -2.85
CA HIS A 26 7.30 12.57 -3.21
C HIS A 26 8.15 12.96 -2.00
N VAL A 27 7.52 13.48 -0.94
CA VAL A 27 8.23 13.78 0.32
C VAL A 27 8.70 12.48 0.97
N ALA A 28 7.81 11.48 1.04
CA ALA A 28 8.13 10.17 1.59
C ALA A 28 9.22 9.44 0.78
N GLU A 29 9.19 9.54 -0.55
CA GLU A 29 10.27 9.02 -1.40
C GLU A 29 11.60 9.74 -1.14
N ALA A 30 11.57 11.07 -0.99
CA ALA A 30 12.77 11.84 -0.68
C ALA A 30 13.37 11.50 0.69
N HIS A 31 12.53 11.17 1.69
CA HIS A 31 12.98 10.73 3.01
C HIS A 31 13.71 9.39 2.94
N ASP A 32 13.33 8.47 2.04
CA ASP A 32 14.09 7.24 1.76
C ASP A 32 15.50 7.55 1.22
N ALA A 33 15.62 8.59 0.40
CA ALA A 33 16.90 9.11 -0.08
C ALA A 33 17.63 9.99 0.96
N TYR A 34 17.20 9.99 2.22
CA TYR A 34 17.72 10.81 3.33
C TYR A 34 17.63 12.32 3.11
N ASN A 35 16.72 12.78 2.25
CA ASN A 35 16.52 14.20 1.97
C ASN A 35 15.31 14.76 2.76
N TYR A 36 15.56 15.15 4.00
CA TYR A 36 14.56 15.71 4.93
C TYR A 36 14.43 17.24 4.89
N GLY A 37 15.25 17.92 4.08
CA GLY A 37 15.36 19.39 4.10
C GLY A 37 14.53 20.11 3.05
N ASN A 38 13.91 19.38 2.12
CA ASN A 38 13.31 19.95 0.90
C ASN A 38 11.84 19.54 0.71
N ASP A 39 11.14 19.22 1.81
CA ASP A 39 9.75 18.73 1.79
C ASP A 39 8.81 19.63 0.96
N GLU A 40 8.97 20.95 1.04
CA GLU A 40 8.15 21.88 0.24
C GLU A 40 8.34 21.73 -1.26
N GLU A 41 9.55 21.43 -1.72
CA GLU A 41 9.86 21.26 -3.14
C GLU A 41 9.25 19.95 -3.65
N TYR A 42 9.44 18.86 -2.91
CA TYR A 42 8.87 17.56 -3.26
C TYR A 42 7.34 17.58 -3.21
N ARG A 43 6.75 18.27 -2.22
CA ARG A 43 5.29 18.42 -2.10
C ARG A 43 4.67 19.13 -3.32
N ARG A 44 5.42 19.95 -4.05
CA ARG A 44 4.94 20.61 -5.29
C ARG A 44 4.86 19.65 -6.49
N LEU A 45 5.55 18.51 -6.43
CA LEU A 45 5.49 17.46 -7.46
C LEU A 45 4.25 16.57 -7.30
N ASP A 46 3.68 16.53 -6.10
CA ASP A 46 2.54 15.66 -5.81
C ASP A 46 1.27 16.10 -6.52
N TYR A 47 0.60 15.11 -7.11
CA TYR A 47 -0.76 15.26 -7.64
C TYR A 47 -1.72 15.73 -6.54
N ARG A 48 -2.69 16.59 -6.87
CA ARG A 48 -3.73 17.07 -5.95
C ARG A 48 -5.10 16.62 -6.43
N GLY A 49 -5.79 15.84 -5.62
CA GLY A 49 -7.08 15.25 -5.98
C GLY A 49 -7.33 13.92 -5.26
N ARG A 50 -8.17 13.08 -5.86
CA ARG A 50 -8.47 11.75 -5.33
C ARG A 50 -7.31 10.80 -5.57
N TRP A 51 -7.14 9.80 -4.70
CA TRP A 51 -6.04 8.85 -4.84
C TRP A 51 -6.14 8.03 -6.13
N GLN A 52 -7.36 7.79 -6.63
CA GLN A 52 -7.63 7.06 -7.87
C GLN A 52 -7.01 7.72 -9.10
N ASP A 53 -6.82 9.04 -9.04
CA ASP A 53 -6.37 9.86 -10.16
C ASP A 53 -4.86 10.15 -10.10
N ILE A 54 -4.12 9.56 -9.15
CA ILE A 54 -2.67 9.71 -9.07
C ILE A 54 -2.04 9.14 -10.35
N PRO A 55 -1.17 9.90 -11.05
CA PRO A 55 -0.52 9.39 -12.25
C PRO A 55 0.35 8.16 -11.97
N ASP A 56 0.27 7.14 -12.84
CA ASP A 56 1.11 5.93 -12.73
C ASP A 56 2.61 6.26 -12.71
N ALA A 57 3.03 7.34 -13.39
CA ALA A 57 4.40 7.82 -13.38
C ALA A 57 4.89 8.22 -11.96
N HIS A 58 3.99 8.74 -11.11
CA HIS A 58 4.33 9.09 -9.74
C HIS A 58 4.51 7.83 -8.89
N ILE A 59 3.60 6.85 -9.03
CA ILE A 59 3.73 5.55 -8.32
C ILE A 59 5.03 4.85 -8.75
N LYS A 60 5.32 4.83 -10.06
CA LYS A 60 6.53 4.23 -10.60
C LYS A 60 7.81 4.90 -10.08
N ALA A 61 7.81 6.22 -9.94
CA ALA A 61 8.94 7.01 -9.45
C ALA A 61 9.12 6.95 -7.93
N CYS A 62 8.07 6.57 -7.18
CA CYS A 62 8.05 6.62 -5.72
C CYS A 62 7.81 5.24 -5.07
N GLN A 63 8.45 4.19 -5.59
CA GLN A 63 8.16 2.82 -5.13
C GLN A 63 8.59 2.52 -3.69
N SER A 64 9.47 3.33 -3.07
CA SER A 64 9.90 3.18 -1.67
C SER A 64 9.04 3.95 -0.68
N ALA A 65 8.28 4.95 -1.14
CA ALA A 65 7.58 5.92 -0.31
C ALA A 65 6.67 5.32 0.79
N LEU A 66 6.01 4.18 0.54
CA LEU A 66 5.07 3.59 1.50
C LEU A 66 5.68 3.36 2.90
N SER A 67 6.97 3.04 2.99
CA SER A 67 7.67 2.82 4.27
C SER A 67 7.81 4.08 5.13
N TYR A 68 7.75 5.27 4.51
CA TYR A 68 7.96 6.55 5.18
C TYR A 68 6.66 7.30 5.44
N LEU A 69 5.55 6.92 4.81
CA LEU A 69 4.26 7.54 5.05
C LEU A 69 3.76 7.31 6.49
N ASP A 70 3.07 8.32 7.01
CA ASP A 70 2.34 8.22 8.26
C ASP A 70 1.00 7.48 8.06
N LYS A 71 0.21 7.32 9.11
CA LYS A 71 -1.10 6.65 9.03
C LYS A 71 -2.10 7.31 8.07
N VAL A 72 -2.00 8.62 7.84
CA VAL A 72 -2.90 9.36 6.93
C VAL A 72 -2.46 9.11 5.49
N GLY A 73 -1.17 9.28 5.21
CA GLY A 73 -0.57 8.98 3.91
C GLY A 73 -0.72 7.52 3.53
N MET A 74 -0.51 6.59 4.47
CA MET A 74 -0.73 5.17 4.24
C MET A 74 -2.17 4.87 3.81
N ARG A 75 -3.16 5.46 4.47
CA ARG A 75 -4.57 5.26 4.10
C ARG A 75 -4.90 5.80 2.70
N PHE A 76 -4.25 6.89 2.29
CA PHE A 76 -4.50 7.53 1.00
C PHE A 76 -3.71 6.88 -0.16
N TYR A 77 -2.43 6.58 0.01
CA TYR A 77 -1.56 6.14 -1.07
C TYR A 77 -1.54 4.62 -1.26
N LEU A 78 -1.65 3.82 -0.19
CA LEU A 78 -1.65 2.36 -0.30
C LEU A 78 -2.65 1.79 -1.34
N PRO A 79 -3.93 2.25 -1.42
CA PRO A 79 -4.83 1.75 -2.46
C PRO A 79 -4.36 2.05 -3.88
N ALA A 80 -3.74 3.20 -4.13
CA ALA A 80 -3.15 3.54 -5.44
C ALA A 80 -2.03 2.56 -5.80
N PHE A 81 -1.16 2.22 -4.85
CA PHE A 81 -0.10 1.24 -5.03
C PHE A 81 -0.63 -0.17 -5.26
N MET A 82 -1.64 -0.62 -4.50
CA MET A 82 -2.27 -1.94 -4.71
C MET A 82 -2.91 -2.04 -6.10
N VAL A 83 -3.66 -1.01 -6.53
CA VAL A 83 -4.28 -0.98 -7.86
C VAL A 83 -3.23 -0.97 -8.97
N TRP A 84 -2.18 -0.15 -8.82
CA TRP A 84 -1.07 -0.11 -9.77
C TRP A 84 -0.34 -1.45 -9.86
N TYR A 85 -0.01 -2.07 -8.72
CA TYR A 85 0.61 -3.40 -8.66
C TYR A 85 -0.23 -4.45 -9.41
N LEU A 86 -1.55 -4.44 -9.22
CA LEU A 86 -2.47 -5.36 -9.89
C LEU A 86 -2.56 -5.12 -11.40
N ARG A 87 -2.62 -3.87 -11.85
CA ARG A 87 -2.66 -3.52 -13.28
C ARG A 87 -1.38 -3.90 -14.04
N TYR A 88 -0.25 -3.75 -13.36
CA TYR A 88 1.09 -3.99 -13.91
C TYR A 88 1.70 -5.32 -13.44
N PHE A 89 0.89 -6.19 -12.86
CA PHE A 89 1.31 -7.51 -12.40
C PHE A 89 1.95 -8.29 -13.55
N LYS A 90 3.11 -8.91 -13.31
CA LYS A 90 3.92 -9.62 -14.33
C LYS A 90 4.48 -8.73 -15.44
N THR A 91 4.66 -7.44 -15.18
CA THR A 91 5.38 -6.53 -16.07
C THR A 91 6.63 -5.99 -15.38
N GLU A 92 7.59 -5.49 -16.15
CA GLU A 92 8.83 -4.89 -15.63
C GLU A 92 8.60 -3.54 -14.92
N ALA A 93 7.37 -2.99 -14.95
CA ALA A 93 7.09 -1.71 -14.31
C ALA A 93 7.21 -1.82 -12.78
N VAL A 94 6.72 -2.92 -12.22
CA VAL A 94 6.81 -3.29 -10.81
C VAL A 94 8.12 -4.07 -10.65
N TRP A 95 9.14 -3.41 -10.10
CA TRP A 95 10.46 -4.02 -9.90
C TRP A 95 10.71 -4.42 -8.44
N SER A 96 9.79 -4.10 -7.53
CA SER A 96 9.84 -4.50 -6.13
C SER A 96 8.46 -4.83 -5.57
N ASP A 97 8.44 -5.66 -4.54
CA ASP A 97 7.26 -6.00 -3.75
C ASP A 97 7.00 -5.01 -2.61
N ASN A 98 7.48 -3.77 -2.71
CA ASN A 98 7.34 -2.76 -1.65
C ASN A 98 5.87 -2.55 -1.21
N THR A 99 4.92 -2.68 -2.13
CA THR A 99 3.48 -2.66 -1.83
C THR A 99 3.07 -3.81 -0.91
N LEU A 100 3.52 -5.03 -1.20
CA LEU A 100 3.28 -6.21 -0.38
C LEU A 100 4.02 -6.12 0.96
N TYR A 101 5.29 -5.72 0.97
CA TYR A 101 6.09 -5.58 2.18
C TYR A 101 5.54 -4.51 3.13
N SER A 102 4.89 -3.48 2.60
CA SER A 102 4.19 -2.47 3.40
C SER A 102 3.01 -3.03 4.20
N LEU A 103 2.50 -4.20 3.83
CA LEU A 103 1.46 -4.96 4.54
C LEU A 103 2.05 -6.00 5.51
N GLY A 104 3.37 -5.96 5.76
CA GLY A 104 4.05 -6.87 6.68
C GLY A 104 3.45 -6.88 8.08
N SER A 105 3.40 -8.08 8.68
CA SER A 105 2.92 -8.29 10.05
C SER A 105 4.05 -8.73 10.96
N TYR A 106 4.30 -7.94 12.02
CA TYR A 106 5.41 -8.17 12.96
C TYR A 106 4.93 -8.48 14.37
N ARG A 107 3.87 -9.30 14.51
CA ARG A 107 3.22 -9.65 15.79
C ARG A 107 4.19 -10.11 16.89
N HIS A 108 5.30 -10.74 16.52
CA HIS A 108 6.30 -11.27 17.46
C HIS A 108 7.42 -10.28 17.81
N THR A 109 7.39 -9.07 17.25
CA THR A 109 8.35 -8.00 17.52
C THR A 109 7.61 -6.79 18.08
N PRO A 110 7.56 -6.62 19.42
CA PRO A 110 6.65 -5.66 20.06
C PRO A 110 6.64 -4.24 19.48
N GLY A 111 7.82 -3.68 19.19
CA GLY A 111 7.93 -2.34 18.60
C GLY A 111 7.36 -2.25 17.18
N LEU A 112 7.62 -3.26 16.35
CA LEU A 112 7.09 -3.30 14.98
C LEU A 112 5.60 -3.63 14.94
N ALA A 113 5.11 -4.45 15.88
CA ALA A 113 3.68 -4.73 16.03
C ALA A 113 2.88 -3.46 16.37
N GLU A 114 3.42 -2.63 17.28
CA GLU A 114 2.79 -1.35 17.64
C GLU A 114 2.84 -0.36 16.47
N TYR A 115 3.98 -0.25 15.79
CA TYR A 115 4.10 0.56 14.58
C TYR A 115 3.09 0.15 13.50
N GLN A 116 2.94 -1.16 13.25
CA GLN A 116 1.95 -1.69 12.31
C GLN A 116 0.52 -1.28 12.72
N LYS A 117 0.13 -1.48 13.99
CA LYS A 117 -1.19 -1.06 14.49
C LYS A 117 -1.43 0.43 14.27
N GLN A 118 -0.42 1.26 14.49
CA GLN A 118 -0.53 2.70 14.30
C GLN A 118 -0.72 3.08 12.82
N ARG A 119 0.02 2.45 11.88
CA ARG A 119 -0.12 2.71 10.44
C ARG A 119 -1.54 2.42 9.92
N PHE A 120 -2.16 1.34 10.40
CA PHE A 120 -3.50 0.94 9.98
C PHE A 120 -4.62 1.48 10.90
N SER A 121 -4.30 2.30 11.90
CA SER A 121 -5.26 2.75 12.91
C SER A 121 -6.45 3.58 12.38
N LEU A 122 -6.34 4.11 11.15
CA LEU A 122 -7.40 4.87 10.50
C LEU A 122 -8.24 4.03 9.52
N PHE A 123 -7.89 2.77 9.30
CA PHE A 123 -8.52 1.94 8.28
C PHE A 123 -9.87 1.42 8.78
N THR A 124 -10.87 1.45 7.91
CA THR A 124 -12.18 0.83 8.19
C THR A 124 -12.09 -0.69 8.02
N PRO A 125 -13.07 -1.47 8.52
CA PRO A 125 -13.13 -2.90 8.26
C PRO A 125 -13.10 -3.25 6.75
N GLN A 126 -13.79 -2.46 5.92
CA GLN A 126 -13.78 -2.66 4.46
C GLN A 126 -12.39 -2.43 3.85
N GLN A 127 -11.65 -1.43 4.35
CA GLN A 127 -10.28 -1.15 3.91
C GLN A 127 -9.32 -2.25 4.34
N MET A 128 -9.44 -2.74 5.58
CA MET A 128 -8.66 -3.88 6.07
C MET A 128 -8.93 -5.15 5.26
N ARG A 129 -10.20 -5.41 4.92
CA ARG A 129 -10.60 -6.53 4.06
C ARG A 129 -10.02 -6.41 2.66
N ALA A 130 -10.01 -5.22 2.05
CA ALA A 130 -9.40 -5.00 0.75
C ALA A 130 -7.89 -5.28 0.77
N CYS A 131 -7.18 -4.85 1.81
CA CYS A 131 -5.77 -5.22 2.01
C CYS A 131 -5.59 -6.73 2.17
N ALA A 132 -6.46 -7.42 2.93
CA ALA A 132 -6.40 -8.87 3.08
C ALA A 132 -6.61 -9.62 1.76
N GLN A 133 -7.55 -9.19 0.91
CA GLN A 133 -7.74 -9.77 -0.43
C GLN A 133 -6.52 -9.55 -1.33
N PHE A 134 -5.87 -8.39 -1.25
CA PHE A 134 -4.62 -8.12 -1.98
C PHE A 134 -3.49 -9.05 -1.52
N VAL A 135 -3.28 -9.20 -0.22
CA VAL A 135 -2.26 -10.14 0.31
C VAL A 135 -2.57 -11.58 -0.12
N LYS A 136 -3.84 -11.98 -0.05
CA LYS A 136 -4.31 -13.30 -0.52
C LYS A 136 -4.06 -13.50 -2.02
N PHE A 137 -4.21 -12.45 -2.83
CA PHE A 137 -3.89 -12.50 -4.25
C PHE A 137 -2.40 -12.79 -4.45
N CYS A 138 -1.50 -12.06 -3.77
CA CYS A 138 -0.06 -12.30 -3.85
C CYS A 138 0.33 -13.69 -3.33
N ALA A 139 -0.31 -14.18 -2.27
CA ALA A 139 -0.06 -15.52 -1.72
C ALA A 139 -0.46 -16.66 -2.69
N ASN A 140 -1.42 -16.39 -3.59
CA ASN A 140 -1.84 -17.33 -4.62
C ASN A 140 -1.08 -17.16 -5.94
N ASP A 141 -0.06 -16.28 -6.01
CA ASP A 141 0.76 -16.15 -7.21
C ASP A 141 1.67 -17.37 -7.38
N THR A 142 1.34 -18.25 -8.31
CA THR A 142 2.15 -19.43 -8.63
C THR A 142 3.28 -19.14 -9.62
N THR A 143 3.49 -17.88 -10.02
CA THR A 143 4.49 -17.53 -11.03
C THR A 143 5.82 -17.04 -10.46
N GLY A 144 5.88 -16.79 -9.15
CA GLY A 144 7.05 -16.22 -8.49
C GLY A 144 7.31 -14.77 -8.83
N PHE A 145 6.29 -14.04 -9.28
CA PHE A 145 6.38 -12.60 -9.51
C PHE A 145 6.30 -11.85 -8.17
N SER A 146 5.34 -12.23 -7.34
CA SER A 146 5.29 -11.83 -5.93
C SER A 146 6.17 -12.75 -5.09
N ASP A 147 6.68 -12.22 -3.97
CA ASP A 147 7.17 -13.00 -2.83
C ASP A 147 5.98 -13.74 -2.17
N ASP A 148 5.57 -14.84 -2.80
CA ASP A 148 4.42 -15.67 -2.44
C ASP A 148 4.59 -16.28 -1.04
N TYR A 149 5.81 -16.68 -0.68
CA TYR A 149 6.14 -17.18 0.65
C TYR A 149 5.91 -16.13 1.74
N PHE A 150 6.40 -14.90 1.53
CA PHE A 150 6.13 -13.80 2.45
C PHE A 150 4.63 -13.50 2.53
N ALA A 151 3.96 -13.39 1.38
CA ALA A 151 2.53 -13.12 1.31
C ALA A 151 1.70 -14.15 2.07
N GLN A 152 1.97 -15.45 1.88
CA GLN A 152 1.30 -16.55 2.59
C GLN A 152 1.53 -16.45 4.10
N THR A 153 2.77 -16.15 4.51
CA THR A 153 3.15 -16.00 5.93
C THR A 153 2.36 -14.88 6.62
N ILE A 154 2.29 -13.69 6.02
CA ILE A 154 1.55 -12.56 6.61
C ILE A 154 0.04 -12.74 6.48
N TYR A 155 -0.42 -13.47 5.46
CA TYR A 155 -1.83 -13.82 5.29
C TYR A 155 -2.31 -14.69 6.45
N ASP A 156 -1.69 -15.86 6.63
CA ASP A 156 -2.09 -16.80 7.67
C ASP A 156 -1.92 -16.19 9.07
N GLY A 157 -0.83 -15.44 9.26
CA GLY A 157 -0.47 -14.88 10.56
C GLY A 157 -1.28 -13.66 11.00
N TYR A 158 -1.82 -12.84 10.07
CA TYR A 158 -2.55 -11.61 10.41
C TYR A 158 -3.72 -11.28 9.50
N TRP A 159 -3.56 -11.34 8.17
CA TRP A 159 -4.60 -10.79 7.27
C TRP A 159 -5.83 -11.69 7.09
N SER A 160 -5.69 -13.01 7.30
CA SER A 160 -6.78 -13.98 7.18
C SER A 160 -7.99 -13.67 8.07
N GLN A 161 -7.79 -13.00 9.21
CA GLN A 161 -8.87 -12.59 10.11
C GLN A 161 -9.83 -11.55 9.50
N PHE A 162 -9.41 -10.87 8.43
CA PHE A 162 -10.20 -9.86 7.73
C PHE A 162 -10.78 -10.38 6.40
N ASP A 163 -10.57 -11.66 6.04
CA ASP A 163 -11.00 -12.25 4.76
C ASP A 163 -12.53 -12.49 4.70
N ALA A 164 -13.17 -12.67 5.85
CA ALA A 164 -14.61 -12.94 5.93
C ALA A 164 -15.45 -11.72 5.49
N PRO A 165 -16.53 -11.92 4.71
CA PRO A 165 -17.55 -10.90 4.56
C PRO A 165 -18.21 -10.59 5.90
N GLU A 166 -18.33 -9.30 6.24
CA GLU A 166 -19.34 -8.84 7.21
C GLU A 166 -20.75 -9.15 6.71
#